data_AF-A0A0F8UE33-F1
#
_entry.id   AF-A0A0F8UE33-F1
#
_cell.length_a   1.000
_cell.length_b   1.000
_cell.length_c   1.000
_cell.angle_alpha   90.00
_cell.angle_beta   90.00
_cell.angle_gamma   90.00
#
_symmetry.space_group_name_H-M   'P 1'
#
loop_
_entity.id
_entity.type
_entity.pdbx_description
1 polymer ?
#
loop_
_entity_poly.entity_id
_entity_poly.type
_entity_poly.pdbx_seq_one_letter_code
_entity_poly.pdbx_strand_id
1 'polypeptide(L)'
;MGSDKAEKKRKRASDRHDRPSKKPALDLQDLPPLAASMIKDDSELAPVLLTTPGVTSQPNVRLNPYLKTRSHVARNSTGNEGIASTELLLQSSEHPKLDFVGREATDDADSQLKHYVAVVDPTSKTWQFIEVRKVTLRGAVRRAAPSADEEDQEQGESEDEEMKTMRAQRTELTYTFGTKKSRKATQSMAENAQLSNAPEGAATAAESALLQSMPEESATDLASKTAAMQAQVQAAKPVPTANLDANHPSEVYAIETLVPNGKATLRQLPIKDWQETISAGGAVATTSRYVSNRIDAVVESGNTTHLQILRFILVLLEFARCLRSGKASAASGRGSKKLPARDDLRRILSSATKQDSTSAEGNNNSSNTIPDPVIDAIRRKFAPQGSYLSKNDITLLHTTICALSLHLPPQPTQDGVPTAHGGNTPNELATDPADLRDDLQLENITILQYFRELGCRVDKPRETEFAKWGVRGKAEAATRRVARLKIPVVFPKVSRGGGARR
;
A
#
# COMPACT_ATOMS: atom_id res chain seq x y z
N MET A 1 60.27 8.85 5.27
CA MET A 1 60.56 9.89 6.29
C MET A 1 59.69 11.09 5.98
N GLY A 2 58.57 11.22 6.69
CA GLY A 2 57.61 12.31 6.49
C GLY A 2 58.18 13.62 7.04
N SER A 3 58.02 14.70 6.28
CA SER A 3 58.32 16.05 6.75
C SER A 3 57.03 16.74 7.18
N ASP A 4 57.02 17.10 8.46
CA ASP A 4 55.98 17.80 9.21
C ASP A 4 55.48 19.05 8.49
N LYS A 5 54.19 19.07 8.15
CA LYS A 5 53.45 20.31 7.97
C LYS A 5 52.69 20.60 9.26
N ALA A 6 53.31 21.41 10.11
CA ALA A 6 52.63 22.05 11.22
C ALA A 6 51.52 22.97 10.68
N GLU A 7 50.27 22.50 10.78
CA GLU A 7 49.08 23.29 10.47
C GLU A 7 48.96 24.47 11.44
N LYS A 8 49.21 25.66 10.90
CA LYS A 8 49.07 26.96 11.56
C LYS A 8 47.58 27.19 11.88
N LYS A 9 47.17 26.93 13.13
CA LYS A 9 45.86 27.32 13.69
C LYS A 9 45.55 28.78 13.36
N ARG A 10 44.58 29.00 12.45
CA ARG A 10 44.00 30.32 12.20
C ARG A 10 43.26 30.76 13.46
N LYS A 11 43.71 31.87 14.07
CA LYS A 11 42.97 32.59 15.11
C LYS A 11 41.63 33.02 14.51
N ARG A 12 40.52 32.53 15.07
CA ARG A 12 39.18 33.09 14.82
C ARG A 12 39.24 34.57 15.17
N ALA A 13 38.89 35.43 14.21
CA ALA A 13 38.54 36.81 14.52
C ALA A 13 37.35 36.78 15.46
N SER A 14 37.57 37.13 16.73
CA SER A 14 36.50 37.44 17.66
C SER A 14 35.84 38.71 17.13
N ASP A 15 34.64 38.54 16.58
CA ASP A 15 33.71 39.63 16.30
C ASP A 15 33.37 40.29 17.64
N ARG A 16 34.10 41.36 17.95
CA ARG A 16 33.90 42.19 19.15
C ARG A 16 32.73 43.11 18.82
N HIS A 17 31.51 42.58 18.89
CA HIS A 17 30.33 43.42 18.92
C HIS A 17 30.42 44.28 20.19
N ASP A 18 30.60 45.59 20.00
CA ASP A 18 30.41 46.60 21.02
C ASP A 18 29.03 46.39 21.65
N ARG A 19 29.02 46.01 22.92
CA ARG A 19 27.80 46.03 23.72
C ARG A 19 27.32 47.49 23.75
N PRO A 20 26.09 47.83 23.34
CA PRO A 20 25.56 49.16 23.57
C PRO A 20 25.37 49.36 25.08
N SER A 21 26.40 49.88 25.74
CA SER A 21 26.36 50.33 27.12
C SER A 21 25.69 51.70 27.16
N LYS A 22 24.38 51.72 26.99
CA LYS A 22 23.49 52.83 27.36
C LYS A 22 22.05 52.33 27.19
N LYS A 23 21.53 51.70 28.25
CA LYS A 23 20.11 51.84 28.50
C LYS A 23 19.87 53.35 28.67
N PRO A 24 18.85 53.96 28.02
CA PRO A 24 18.47 55.31 28.37
C PRO A 24 18.18 55.29 29.87
N ALA A 25 18.95 56.07 30.63
CA ALA A 25 18.55 56.39 31.98
C ALA A 25 17.16 57.04 31.84
N LEU A 26 16.12 56.36 32.30
CA LEU A 26 14.93 57.07 32.74
C LEU A 26 15.47 58.11 33.72
N ASP A 27 15.21 59.39 33.46
CA ASP A 27 15.62 60.47 34.34
C ASP A 27 15.32 60.04 35.77
N LEU A 28 16.37 59.76 36.55
CA LEU A 28 16.27 59.71 38.00
C LEU A 28 15.79 61.11 38.35
N GLN A 29 14.50 61.26 38.64
CA GLN A 29 14.06 62.41 39.39
C GLN A 29 14.91 62.39 40.66
N ASP A 30 15.87 63.32 40.75
CA ASP A 30 16.62 63.62 41.97
C ASP A 30 15.60 64.13 42.99
N LEU A 31 14.84 63.20 43.54
CA LEU A 31 13.98 63.43 44.66
C LEU A 31 14.91 63.72 45.85
N PRO A 32 14.66 64.79 46.62
CA PRO A 32 15.47 65.11 47.80
C PRO A 32 15.56 63.91 48.77
N PRO A 33 16.50 63.87 49.73
CA PRO A 33 16.53 62.80 50.72
C PRO A 33 15.24 62.84 51.55
N LEU A 34 14.29 61.98 51.16
CA LEU A 34 12.96 61.86 51.74
C LEU A 34 13.05 60.88 52.93
N ALA A 35 12.25 61.11 53.97
CA ALA A 35 12.26 60.24 55.15
C ALA A 35 11.73 58.84 54.78
N ALA A 36 12.53 57.80 55.08
CA ALA A 36 12.18 56.42 54.84
C ALA A 36 11.48 55.81 56.06
N SER A 37 10.32 55.19 55.82
CA SER A 37 9.57 54.43 56.82
C SER A 37 9.29 53.03 56.28
N MET A 38 9.52 52.02 57.12
CA MET A 38 9.17 50.64 56.80
C MET A 38 7.85 50.31 57.47
N ILE A 39 6.83 50.00 56.66
CA ILE A 39 5.54 49.55 57.18
C ILE A 39 5.70 48.09 57.57
N LYS A 40 5.42 47.78 58.83
CA LYS A 40 5.33 46.40 59.32
C LYS A 40 3.94 45.88 59.00
N ASP A 41 3.85 45.10 57.94
CA ASP A 41 2.71 44.25 57.65
C ASP A 41 3.15 42.83 58.01
N ASP A 42 2.39 42.15 58.87
CA ASP A 42 2.62 40.75 59.27
C ASP A 42 1.59 39.79 58.62
N SER A 43 0.80 40.30 57.66
CA SER A 43 -0.21 39.52 56.94
C SER A 43 0.40 38.46 56.03
N GLU A 44 -0.23 37.27 55.99
CA GLU A 44 0.16 36.14 55.12
C GLU A 44 -0.12 36.42 53.62
N LEU A 45 -1.12 37.25 53.34
CA LEU A 45 -1.58 37.65 52.01
C LEU A 45 -0.79 38.83 51.42
N ALA A 46 0.33 39.19 52.04
CA ALA A 46 1.20 40.33 51.71
C ALA A 46 1.29 40.60 50.20
N PRO A 47 1.47 41.87 49.77
CA PRO A 47 1.44 42.22 48.36
C PRO A 47 2.37 41.35 47.51
N VAL A 48 1.98 41.10 46.26
CA VAL A 48 2.68 40.17 45.36
C VAL A 48 3.23 40.89 44.15
N LEU A 49 4.53 40.73 43.90
CA LEU A 49 5.21 41.14 42.68
C LEU A 49 5.22 39.97 41.70
N LEU A 50 4.41 40.10 40.65
CA LEU A 50 4.26 39.08 39.62
C LEU A 50 5.24 39.32 38.48
N THR A 51 6.02 38.29 38.15
CA THR A 51 6.88 38.26 36.96
C THR A 51 6.32 37.27 35.95
N THR A 52 6.10 37.74 34.72
CA THR A 52 5.53 36.93 33.63
C THR A 52 6.55 36.79 32.49
N PRO A 53 7.53 35.88 32.60
CA PRO A 53 8.55 35.71 31.57
C PRO A 53 7.90 35.24 30.25
N GLY A 54 8.14 35.97 29.16
CA GLY A 54 7.67 35.61 27.81
C GLY A 54 6.24 36.01 27.46
N VAL A 55 5.53 36.75 28.32
CA VAL A 55 4.17 37.25 28.05
C VAL A 55 4.23 38.76 27.82
N THR A 56 3.88 39.22 26.62
CA THR A 56 3.97 40.64 26.21
C THR A 56 2.75 41.48 26.64
N SER A 57 1.62 40.84 26.95
CA SER A 57 0.37 41.49 27.35
C SER A 57 -0.13 40.89 28.67
N GLN A 58 -0.39 41.74 29.66
CA GLN A 58 -0.86 41.29 30.97
C GLN A 58 -2.21 40.57 30.80
N PRO A 59 -2.34 39.30 31.24
CA PRO A 59 -3.61 38.59 31.16
C PRO A 59 -4.61 39.28 32.11
N ASN A 60 -5.74 39.76 31.57
CA ASN A 60 -6.85 40.28 32.38
C ASN A 60 -7.61 39.11 33.01
N VAL A 61 -6.98 38.48 33.99
CA VAL A 61 -7.39 37.21 34.60
C VAL A 61 -7.29 37.35 36.11
N ARG A 62 -8.31 36.90 36.83
CA ARG A 62 -8.30 36.89 38.30
C ARG A 62 -7.44 35.73 38.78
N LEU A 63 -6.45 36.03 39.63
CA LEU A 63 -5.56 35.04 40.21
C LEU A 63 -6.08 34.67 41.61
N ASN A 64 -6.40 33.40 41.82
CA ASN A 64 -6.86 32.90 43.11
C ASN A 64 -5.64 32.52 43.97
N PRO A 65 -5.48 33.13 45.16
CA PRO A 65 -4.40 32.81 46.07
C PRO A 65 -4.70 31.54 46.88
N TYR A 66 -3.69 30.66 46.96
CA TYR A 66 -3.67 29.47 47.79
C TYR A 66 -2.42 29.53 48.67
N LEU A 67 -2.60 29.33 49.97
CA LEU A 67 -1.52 29.38 50.95
C LEU A 67 -1.18 27.97 51.43
N LYS A 68 0.12 27.72 51.60
CA LYS A 68 0.65 26.50 52.18
C LYS A 68 1.64 26.84 53.28
N THR A 69 1.50 26.24 54.46
CA THR A 69 2.47 26.42 55.56
C THR A 69 3.81 25.78 55.20
N ARG A 70 4.91 26.53 55.34
CA ARG A 70 6.27 26.05 55.09
C ARG A 70 6.70 25.11 56.23
N SER A 71 7.29 23.97 55.87
CA SER A 71 7.77 22.98 56.85
C SER A 71 8.98 23.46 57.65
N HIS A 72 9.78 24.37 57.09
CA HIS A 72 11.00 24.88 57.69
C HIS A 72 10.92 26.40 57.88
N VAL A 73 10.31 26.84 58.99
CA VAL A 73 10.23 28.26 59.34
C VAL A 73 11.60 28.72 59.87
N ALA A 74 12.18 29.75 59.26
CA ALA A 74 13.41 30.34 59.75
C ALA A 74 13.14 31.07 61.08
N ARG A 75 13.65 30.54 62.20
CA ARG A 75 13.40 31.05 63.56
C ARG A 75 13.88 32.48 63.83
N ASN A 76 14.65 33.09 62.92
CA ASN A 76 15.21 34.45 63.03
C ASN A 76 14.95 35.29 61.76
N SER A 77 13.75 35.27 61.18
CA SER A 77 13.46 36.13 60.02
C SER A 77 13.22 37.59 60.45
N THR A 78 14.13 38.48 60.07
CA THR A 78 13.93 39.94 60.18
C THR A 78 12.98 40.44 59.08
N GLY A 79 11.67 40.32 59.23
CA GLY A 79 10.68 40.70 58.20
C GLY A 79 9.27 40.25 58.57
N ASN A 80 8.36 40.30 57.60
CA ASN A 80 6.96 39.86 57.75
C ASN A 80 6.91 38.36 58.12
N GLU A 81 6.34 38.05 59.28
CA GLU A 81 6.22 36.67 59.81
C GLU A 81 5.31 35.79 58.94
N GLY A 82 4.27 36.37 58.33
CA GLY A 82 3.36 35.69 57.41
C GLY A 82 4.04 35.24 56.10
N ILE A 83 4.95 36.05 55.54
CA ILE A 83 5.73 35.67 54.35
C ILE A 83 6.75 34.56 54.70
N ALA A 84 7.37 34.64 55.88
CA ALA A 84 8.36 33.65 56.30
C ALA A 84 7.75 32.26 56.58
N SER A 85 6.50 32.23 57.07
CA SER A 85 5.80 31.01 57.49
C SER A 85 4.98 30.34 56.38
N THR A 86 4.55 31.06 55.33
CA THR A 86 3.68 30.53 54.28
C THR A 86 4.33 30.59 52.89
N GLU A 87 3.92 29.71 51.98
CA GLU A 87 4.20 29.72 50.55
C GLU A 87 2.90 30.06 49.80
N LEU A 88 2.98 30.97 48.83
CA LEU A 88 1.83 31.41 48.03
C LEU A 88 1.86 30.78 46.64
N LEU A 89 0.77 30.12 46.30
CA LEU A 89 0.47 29.63 44.97
C LEU A 89 -0.67 30.47 44.39
N LEU A 90 -0.48 31.02 43.20
CA LEU A 90 -1.53 31.72 42.46
C LEU A 90 -2.00 30.84 41.31
N GLN A 91 -3.29 30.55 41.22
CA GLN A 91 -3.84 29.74 40.13
C GLN A 91 -4.99 30.48 39.45
N SER A 92 -5.05 30.39 38.12
CA SER A 92 -6.25 30.77 37.39
C SER A 92 -6.49 29.92 36.17
N SER A 93 -7.75 29.54 35.97
CA SER A 93 -8.26 28.80 34.81
C SER A 93 -9.34 29.58 34.06
N GLU A 94 -9.48 30.89 34.32
CA GLU A 94 -10.49 31.73 33.67
C GLU A 94 -10.23 31.92 32.17
N HIS A 95 -8.97 31.83 31.73
CA HIS A 95 -8.65 32.00 30.33
C HIS A 95 -9.10 30.77 29.51
N PRO A 96 -9.79 30.95 28.37
CA PRO A 96 -10.41 29.84 27.63
C PRO A 96 -9.45 28.73 27.17
N LYS A 97 -8.17 29.07 26.92
CA LYS A 97 -7.17 28.17 26.32
C LYS A 97 -5.95 27.88 27.21
N LEU A 98 -5.76 28.67 28.26
CA LEU A 98 -4.54 28.65 29.06
C LEU A 98 -4.90 28.56 30.52
N ASP A 99 -4.16 27.74 31.25
CA ASP A 99 -4.20 27.71 32.71
C ASP A 99 -2.92 28.36 33.23
N PHE A 100 -3.07 29.29 34.16
CA PHE A 100 -1.98 30.04 34.76
C PHE A 100 -1.68 29.51 36.15
N VAL A 101 -0.39 29.27 36.41
CA VAL A 101 0.12 28.87 37.72
C VAL A 101 1.31 29.75 38.07
N GLY A 102 1.20 30.48 39.17
CA GLY A 102 2.23 31.32 39.76
C GLY A 102 2.79 30.66 41.01
N ARG A 103 4.11 30.44 41.03
CA ARG A 103 4.83 29.92 42.21
C ARG A 103 5.97 30.83 42.61
N GLU A 104 6.30 30.82 43.90
CA GLU A 104 7.52 31.43 44.42
C GLU A 104 8.75 30.66 43.93
N ALA A 105 9.86 31.36 43.73
CA ALA A 105 11.10 30.71 43.34
C ALA A 105 11.70 29.98 44.54
N THR A 106 11.76 28.64 44.50
CA THR A 106 12.34 27.82 45.58
C THR A 106 13.85 27.63 45.42
N ASP A 107 14.32 27.47 44.17
CA ASP A 107 15.71 27.03 43.87
C ASP A 107 16.58 28.10 43.17
N ASP A 108 16.05 29.32 42.95
CA ASP A 108 16.80 30.41 42.30
C ASP A 108 17.48 31.35 43.31
N ALA A 109 18.49 32.11 42.88
CA ALA A 109 19.16 33.12 43.70
C ALA A 109 18.20 34.17 44.30
N ASP A 110 17.05 34.37 43.67
CA ASP A 110 15.98 35.24 44.16
C ASP A 110 15.32 34.73 45.46
N SER A 111 15.38 33.42 45.76
CA SER A 111 14.81 32.86 46.99
C SER A 111 15.55 33.32 48.26
N GLN A 112 16.80 33.78 48.11
CA GLN A 112 17.64 34.32 49.17
C GLN A 112 17.47 35.84 49.34
N LEU A 113 16.71 36.50 48.46
CA LEU A 113 16.50 37.94 48.46
C LEU A 113 15.12 38.29 49.01
N LYS A 114 15.04 39.38 49.77
CA LYS A 114 13.78 39.99 50.19
C LYS A 114 13.42 41.10 49.23
N HIS A 115 12.16 41.15 48.80
CA HIS A 115 11.67 42.16 47.88
C HIS A 115 10.82 43.19 48.61
N TYR A 116 11.04 44.46 48.29
CA TYR A 116 10.28 45.57 48.86
C TYR A 116 9.68 46.40 47.74
N VAL A 117 8.44 46.84 47.92
CA VAL A 117 7.81 47.86 47.07
C VAL A 117 7.83 49.17 47.84
N ALA A 118 8.30 50.22 47.18
CA ALA A 118 8.27 51.57 47.69
C ALA A 118 7.05 52.31 47.15
N VAL A 119 6.19 52.79 48.04
CA VAL A 119 5.13 53.74 47.71
C VAL A 119 5.64 55.13 48.03
N VAL A 120 5.71 55.96 47.00
CA VAL A 120 6.12 57.36 47.13
C VAL A 120 4.87 58.21 47.17
N ASP A 121 4.64 58.88 48.29
CA ASP A 121 3.63 59.93 48.37
C ASP A 121 4.31 61.28 48.10
N PRO A 122 4.05 61.89 46.92
CA PRO A 122 4.70 63.14 46.51
C PRO A 122 4.29 64.32 47.40
N THR A 123 3.14 64.23 48.08
CA THR A 123 2.61 65.31 48.93
C THR A 123 3.23 65.29 50.32
N SER A 124 3.32 64.12 50.96
CA SER A 124 3.92 63.96 52.29
C SER A 124 5.44 63.85 52.27
N LYS A 125 6.05 63.69 51.09
CA LYS A 125 7.51 63.60 50.95
C LYS A 125 8.11 62.47 51.81
N THR A 126 7.45 61.30 51.83
CA THR A 126 7.92 60.11 52.55
C THR A 126 8.02 58.89 51.63
N TRP A 127 9.01 58.01 51.89
CA TRP A 127 9.06 56.68 51.31
C TRP A 127 8.45 55.69 52.27
N GLN A 128 7.48 54.92 51.79
CA GLN A 128 6.92 53.80 52.54
C GLN A 128 7.35 52.50 51.87
N PHE A 129 8.15 51.71 52.58
CA PHE A 129 8.58 50.39 52.12
C PHE A 129 7.67 49.31 52.72
N ILE A 130 7.17 48.44 51.85
CA ILE A 130 6.36 47.27 52.22
C ILE A 130 7.09 46.02 51.71
N GLU A 131 7.19 44.98 52.52
CA GLU A 131 7.75 43.69 52.10
C GLU A 131 6.75 42.94 51.21
N VAL A 132 7.24 42.36 50.10
CA VAL A 132 6.41 41.85 49.00
C VAL A 132 6.91 40.48 48.55
N ARG A 133 5.97 39.60 48.19
CA ARG A 133 6.25 38.24 47.69
C ARG A 133 6.54 38.29 46.21
N LYS A 134 7.66 37.71 45.75
CA LYS A 134 7.93 37.58 44.31
C LYS A 134 7.42 36.24 43.79
N VAL A 135 6.52 36.28 42.81
CA VAL A 135 5.90 35.11 42.20
C VAL A 135 6.15 35.11 40.69
N THR A 136 6.50 33.96 40.14
CA THR A 136 6.67 33.77 38.69
C THR A 136 5.44 33.09 38.12
N LEU A 137 4.68 33.78 37.26
CA LEU A 137 3.49 33.25 36.60
C LEU A 137 3.87 32.53 35.31
N ARG A 138 3.45 31.26 35.18
CA ARG A 138 3.60 30.45 33.96
C ARG A 138 2.23 30.04 33.42
N GLY A 139 2.05 30.20 32.11
CA GLY A 139 0.85 29.71 31.41
C GLY A 139 1.12 28.36 30.75
N ALA A 140 0.20 27.42 30.89
CA ALA A 140 0.19 26.14 30.20
C ALA A 140 -1.07 26.02 29.32
N VAL A 141 -0.97 25.34 28.18
CA VAL A 141 -2.12 25.08 27.31
C VAL A 141 -3.01 24.02 27.93
N ARG A 142 -4.33 24.28 27.98
CA ARG A 142 -5.30 23.29 28.47
C ARG A 142 -5.28 22.08 27.54
N ARG A 143 -4.90 20.92 28.07
CA ARG A 143 -5.04 19.64 27.35
C ARG A 143 -6.53 19.31 27.24
N ALA A 144 -6.97 18.86 26.07
CA ALA A 144 -8.32 18.31 25.93
C ALA A 144 -8.43 17.10 26.89
N ALA A 145 -9.48 17.08 27.72
CA ALA A 145 -9.76 15.92 28.55
C ALA A 145 -10.04 14.72 27.62
N PRO A 146 -9.45 13.54 27.88
CA PRO A 146 -9.89 12.32 27.20
C PRO A 146 -11.37 12.12 27.55
N SER A 147 -12.18 11.83 26.53
CA SER A 147 -13.60 11.52 26.70
C SER A 147 -13.73 10.23 27.50
N ALA A 148 -14.71 10.19 28.41
CA ALA A 148 -15.02 9.03 29.27
C ALA A 148 -15.37 7.74 28.50
N ASP A 149 -15.45 7.79 27.16
CA ASP A 149 -15.61 6.62 26.29
C ASP A 149 -14.33 5.78 26.12
N GLU A 150 -13.18 6.23 26.66
CA GLU A 150 -11.89 5.54 26.58
C GLU A 150 -11.69 4.47 27.68
N GLU A 151 -12.47 4.48 28.77
CA GLU A 151 -12.28 3.55 29.91
C GLU A 151 -12.85 2.14 29.65
N ASP A 152 -13.85 2.00 28.76
CA ASP A 152 -14.46 0.70 28.43
C ASP A 152 -13.73 -0.07 27.30
N GLN A 153 -12.74 0.54 26.62
CA GLN A 153 -11.93 -0.12 25.59
C GLN A 153 -10.71 -0.89 26.15
N GLU A 154 -10.30 -0.62 27.39
CA GLU A 154 -9.03 -1.13 27.95
C GLU A 154 -9.04 -2.64 28.27
N GLN A 155 -10.20 -3.29 28.41
CA GLN A 155 -10.25 -4.70 28.82
C GLN A 155 -10.07 -5.71 27.68
N GLY A 156 -10.15 -5.28 26.41
CA GLY A 156 -9.99 -6.16 25.24
C GLY A 156 -8.64 -6.03 24.52
N GLU A 157 -7.85 -5.00 24.83
CA GLU A 157 -6.65 -4.61 24.03
C GLU A 157 -5.32 -4.96 24.69
N SER A 158 -5.30 -5.55 25.89
CA SER A 158 -4.07 -5.73 26.68
C SER A 158 -3.03 -6.62 25.99
N GLU A 159 -3.45 -7.67 25.28
CA GLU A 159 -2.50 -8.58 24.60
C GLU A 159 -1.92 -7.97 23.31
N ASP A 160 -2.70 -7.15 22.59
CA ASP A 160 -2.26 -6.50 21.35
C ASP A 160 -1.40 -5.26 21.62
N GLU A 161 -1.68 -4.49 22.68
CA GLU A 161 -0.83 -3.38 23.13
C GLU A 161 0.50 -3.87 23.73
N GLU A 162 0.52 -4.99 24.46
CA GLU A 162 1.76 -5.62 24.93
C GLU A 162 2.63 -6.13 23.75
N MET A 163 2.02 -6.69 22.70
CA MET A 163 2.76 -7.08 21.50
C MET A 163 3.28 -5.89 20.69
N LYS A 164 2.51 -4.79 20.60
CA LYS A 164 2.95 -3.54 19.95
C LYS A 164 4.08 -2.88 20.74
N THR A 165 4.01 -2.82 22.06
CA THR A 165 5.06 -2.22 22.91
C THR A 165 6.36 -3.02 22.84
N MET A 166 6.30 -4.35 22.87
CA MET A 166 7.51 -5.19 22.71
C MET A 166 8.12 -5.07 21.31
N ARG A 167 7.29 -4.94 20.27
CA ARG A 167 7.76 -4.68 18.90
C ARG A 167 8.37 -3.28 18.77
N ALA A 168 7.76 -2.27 19.38
CA ALA A 168 8.25 -0.90 19.41
C ALA A 168 9.60 -0.80 20.13
N GLN A 169 9.74 -1.44 21.29
CA GLN A 169 11.00 -1.52 22.03
C GLN A 169 12.11 -2.21 21.22
N ARG A 170 11.80 -3.31 20.53
CA ARG A 170 12.76 -3.97 19.62
C ARG A 170 13.15 -3.10 18.44
N THR A 171 12.21 -2.33 17.88
CA THR A 171 12.46 -1.35 16.82
C THR A 171 13.37 -0.22 17.31
N GLU A 172 13.14 0.30 18.52
CA GLU A 172 13.93 1.34 19.15
C GLU A 172 15.36 0.87 19.47
N LEU A 173 15.51 -0.34 20.02
CA LEU A 173 16.82 -0.99 20.23
C LEU A 173 17.57 -1.19 18.90
N THR A 174 16.84 -1.54 17.83
CA THR A 174 17.43 -1.69 16.49
C THR A 174 17.86 -0.35 15.90
N TYR A 175 17.14 0.73 16.21
CA TYR A 175 17.50 2.08 15.78
C TYR A 175 18.70 2.65 16.54
N THR A 176 18.83 2.34 17.82
CA THR A 176 19.88 2.84 18.70
C THR A 176 21.19 2.05 18.57
N PHE A 177 21.11 0.72 18.54
CA PHE A 177 22.29 -0.17 18.58
C PHE A 177 22.49 -1.01 17.30
N GLY A 178 21.57 -0.94 16.34
CA GLY A 178 21.65 -1.73 15.11
C GLY A 178 22.65 -1.19 14.07
N THR A 179 23.17 -2.11 13.25
CA THR A 179 23.98 -1.78 12.06
C THR A 179 23.22 -0.89 11.06
N LYS A 180 23.94 -0.19 10.17
CA LYS A 180 23.32 0.66 9.13
C LYS A 180 22.33 -0.12 8.25
N LYS A 181 22.57 -1.41 8.02
CA LYS A 181 21.70 -2.30 7.24
C LYS A 181 20.40 -2.63 7.99
N SER A 182 20.47 -2.97 9.28
CA SER A 182 19.27 -3.27 10.09
C SER A 182 18.42 -2.03 10.35
N ARG A 183 19.04 -0.86 10.54
CA ARG A 183 18.32 0.42 10.65
C ARG A 183 17.55 0.75 9.38
N LYS A 184 18.20 0.62 8.21
CA LYS A 184 17.53 0.82 6.92
C LYS A 184 16.39 -0.18 6.69
N ALA A 185 16.57 -1.44 7.07
CA ALA A 185 15.52 -2.45 6.96
C ALA A 185 14.30 -2.09 7.82
N THR A 186 14.52 -1.72 9.08
CA THR A 186 13.45 -1.33 10.01
C THR A 186 12.75 -0.05 9.56
N GLN A 187 13.51 0.93 9.08
CA GLN A 187 12.97 2.15 8.48
C GLN A 187 12.14 1.85 7.23
N SER A 188 12.62 0.99 6.34
CA SER A 188 11.86 0.61 5.14
C SER A 188 10.57 -0.16 5.48
N MET A 189 10.58 -0.95 6.55
CA MET A 189 9.38 -1.63 7.04
C MET A 189 8.37 -0.63 7.62
N ALA A 190 8.85 0.40 8.32
CA ALA A 190 8.00 1.49 8.83
C ALA A 190 7.43 2.36 7.69
N GLU A 191 8.24 2.74 6.70
CA GLU A 191 7.81 3.48 5.51
C GLU A 191 6.77 2.68 4.71
N ASN A 192 7.00 1.39 4.50
CA ASN A 192 6.02 0.53 3.83
C ASN A 192 4.73 0.36 4.64
N ALA A 193 4.80 0.30 5.97
CA ALA A 193 3.61 0.22 6.83
C ALA A 193 2.78 1.51 6.77
N GLN A 194 3.42 2.68 6.77
CA GLN A 194 2.74 3.96 6.58
C GLN A 194 2.05 4.07 5.21
N LEU A 195 2.64 3.47 4.17
CA LEU A 195 2.04 3.40 2.83
C LEU A 195 0.94 2.33 2.71
N SER A 196 0.87 1.38 3.65
CA SER A 196 -0.04 0.23 3.61
C SER A 196 -1.21 0.31 4.60
N ASN A 197 -1.22 1.27 5.53
CA ASN A 197 -2.32 1.49 6.47
C ASN A 197 -3.49 2.26 5.84
N ALA A 198 -4.09 1.68 4.80
CA ALA A 198 -5.51 1.91 4.52
C ALA A 198 -6.23 0.59 4.85
N PRO A 199 -6.78 0.43 6.06
CA PRO A 199 -7.62 -0.72 6.35
C PRO A 199 -8.87 -0.65 5.46
N GLU A 200 -9.26 -1.79 4.91
CA GLU A 200 -10.60 -1.96 4.33
C GLU A 200 -11.63 -1.70 5.44
N GLY A 201 -12.42 -0.63 5.31
CA GLY A 201 -13.75 -0.56 5.94
C GLY A 201 -14.14 0.72 6.68
N ALA A 202 -13.23 1.47 7.29
CA ALA A 202 -13.57 2.76 7.91
C ALA A 202 -12.31 3.62 8.06
N ALA A 203 -12.33 4.81 7.45
CA ALA A 203 -11.37 5.86 7.80
C ALA A 203 -11.60 6.21 9.28
N THR A 204 -10.52 6.37 10.05
CA THR A 204 -10.67 6.93 11.40
C THR A 204 -11.29 8.33 11.30
N ALA A 205 -12.11 8.74 12.27
CA ALA A 205 -12.84 10.02 12.21
C ALA A 205 -11.90 11.22 11.95
N ALA A 206 -10.67 11.14 12.44
CA ALA A 206 -9.61 12.11 12.19
C ALA A 206 -9.11 12.10 10.72
N GLU A 207 -8.96 10.94 10.10
CA GLU A 207 -8.59 10.81 8.68
C GLU A 207 -9.71 11.31 7.77
N SER A 208 -10.98 11.03 8.09
CA SER A 208 -12.11 11.57 7.33
C SER A 208 -12.22 13.09 7.45
N ALA A 209 -11.93 13.66 8.62
CA ALA A 209 -11.91 15.12 8.82
C ALA A 209 -10.76 15.80 8.07
N LEU A 210 -9.59 15.16 8.02
CA LEU A 210 -8.45 15.64 7.22
C LEU A 210 -8.75 15.56 5.72
N LEU A 211 -9.35 14.45 5.24
CA LEU A 211 -9.75 14.31 3.84
C LEU A 211 -10.85 15.30 3.43
N GLN A 212 -11.79 15.61 4.33
CA GLN A 212 -12.81 16.65 4.11
C GLN A 212 -12.25 18.07 4.12
N SER A 213 -11.09 18.30 4.76
CA SER A 213 -10.41 19.60 4.76
C SER A 213 -9.56 19.86 3.51
N MET A 214 -9.38 18.86 2.63
CA MET A 214 -8.63 19.02 1.39
C MET A 214 -9.47 19.67 0.28
N PRO A 215 -8.92 20.58 -0.53
CA PRO A 215 -9.66 21.25 -1.60
C PRO A 215 -10.20 20.29 -2.66
N GLU A 216 -11.49 20.37 -2.99
CA GLU A 216 -12.21 19.53 -3.96
C GLU A 216 -11.55 19.49 -5.36
N GLU A 217 -10.89 20.58 -5.80
CA GLU A 217 -10.16 20.62 -7.08
C GLU A 217 -8.97 19.65 -7.14
N SER A 218 -8.40 19.28 -5.99
CA SER A 218 -7.31 18.29 -5.93
C SER A 218 -7.80 16.84 -6.03
N ALA A 219 -9.09 16.59 -5.76
CA ALA A 219 -9.66 15.24 -5.74
C ALA A 219 -10.00 14.70 -7.15
N THR A 220 -10.52 15.56 -8.04
CA THR A 220 -10.80 15.19 -9.44
C THR A 220 -9.51 14.93 -10.23
N ASP A 221 -8.48 15.74 -9.95
CA ASP A 221 -7.16 15.63 -10.54
C ASP A 221 -6.39 14.41 -10.01
N LEU A 222 -6.68 13.96 -8.79
CA LEU A 222 -6.14 12.72 -8.23
C LEU A 222 -6.87 11.47 -8.77
N ALA A 223 -8.19 11.53 -8.98
CA ALA A 223 -8.96 10.44 -9.57
C ALA A 223 -8.51 10.15 -11.02
N SER A 224 -8.29 11.19 -11.83
CA SER A 224 -7.76 11.05 -13.19
C SER A 224 -6.33 10.51 -13.21
N LYS A 225 -5.45 11.00 -12.32
CA LYS A 225 -4.07 10.51 -12.16
C LYS A 225 -4.03 9.06 -11.69
N THR A 226 -4.89 8.66 -10.76
CA THR A 226 -4.94 7.27 -10.27
C THR A 226 -5.47 6.31 -11.33
N ALA A 227 -6.47 6.69 -12.12
CA ALA A 227 -6.94 5.91 -13.27
C ALA A 227 -5.84 5.75 -14.33
N ALA A 228 -5.13 6.83 -14.66
CA ALA A 228 -4.02 6.81 -15.61
C ALA A 228 -2.85 5.95 -15.11
N MET A 229 -2.47 6.06 -13.83
CA MET A 229 -1.46 5.20 -13.22
C MET A 229 -1.88 3.72 -13.23
N GLN A 230 -3.14 3.42 -12.91
CA GLN A 230 -3.66 2.05 -12.99
C GLN A 230 -3.61 1.52 -14.42
N ALA A 231 -3.99 2.32 -15.42
CA ALA A 231 -3.90 1.93 -16.83
C ALA A 231 -2.45 1.66 -17.24
N GLN A 232 -1.49 2.48 -16.82
CA GLN A 232 -0.06 2.25 -17.06
C GLN A 232 0.45 0.96 -16.38
N VAL A 233 0.04 0.71 -15.13
CA VAL A 233 0.43 -0.51 -14.42
C VAL A 233 -0.19 -1.74 -15.05
N GLN A 234 -1.44 -1.69 -15.52
CA GLN A 234 -2.07 -2.80 -16.26
C GLN A 234 -1.40 -3.01 -17.62
N ALA A 235 -1.03 -1.93 -18.34
CA ALA A 235 -0.29 -2.02 -19.60
C ALA A 235 1.11 -2.62 -19.43
N ALA A 236 1.73 -2.45 -18.26
CA ALA A 236 3.01 -3.08 -17.92
C ALA A 236 2.87 -4.55 -17.51
N LYS A 237 1.64 -5.05 -17.22
CA LYS A 237 1.45 -6.46 -16.90
C LYS A 237 1.61 -7.33 -18.16
N PRO A 238 2.19 -8.53 -18.01
CA PRO A 238 2.35 -9.47 -19.11
C PRO A 238 1.03 -10.20 -19.44
N VAL A 239 0.00 -9.42 -19.80
CA VAL A 239 -1.30 -9.93 -20.24
C VAL A 239 -1.61 -9.40 -21.65
N PRO A 240 -2.45 -10.11 -22.43
CA PRO A 240 -2.97 -9.56 -23.68
C PRO A 240 -3.65 -8.21 -23.46
N THR A 241 -3.44 -7.28 -24.38
CA THR A 241 -4.07 -5.96 -24.34
C THR A 241 -5.56 -6.08 -24.57
N ALA A 242 -6.37 -5.67 -23.59
CA ALA A 242 -7.82 -5.69 -23.68
C ALA A 242 -8.35 -4.45 -24.42
N ASN A 243 -9.38 -4.63 -25.24
CA ASN A 243 -10.17 -3.53 -25.79
C ASN A 243 -11.26 -3.12 -24.79
N LEU A 244 -11.13 -1.92 -24.21
CA LEU A 244 -12.08 -1.41 -23.20
C LEU A 244 -13.37 -0.86 -23.82
N ASP A 245 -13.33 -0.50 -25.10
CA ASP A 245 -14.45 0.06 -25.86
C ASP A 245 -15.27 -1.04 -26.58
N ALA A 246 -15.03 -2.30 -26.23
CA ALA A 246 -15.73 -3.44 -26.79
C ALA A 246 -17.22 -3.41 -26.41
N ASN A 247 -18.10 -3.66 -27.39
CA ASN A 247 -19.55 -3.77 -27.16
C ASN A 247 -19.95 -5.22 -26.83
N HIS A 248 -19.19 -6.19 -27.35
CA HIS A 248 -19.45 -7.61 -27.16
C HIS A 248 -18.24 -8.30 -26.51
N PRO A 249 -18.43 -9.24 -25.54
CA PRO A 249 -17.32 -9.83 -24.81
C PRO A 249 -16.23 -10.52 -25.66
N SER A 250 -16.55 -10.99 -26.87
CA SER A 250 -15.54 -11.54 -27.79
C SER A 250 -14.62 -10.49 -28.42
N GLU A 251 -15.03 -9.22 -28.45
CA GLU A 251 -14.22 -8.12 -28.96
C GLU A 251 -13.18 -7.63 -27.94
N VAL A 252 -13.40 -7.89 -26.64
CA VAL A 252 -12.47 -7.52 -25.56
C VAL A 252 -11.07 -8.10 -25.83
N TYR A 253 -11.03 -9.36 -26.26
CA TYR A 253 -9.81 -10.06 -26.67
C TYR A 253 -10.00 -10.66 -28.05
N ALA A 254 -10.04 -9.81 -29.08
CA ALA A 254 -10.24 -10.24 -30.45
C ALA A 254 -9.20 -11.29 -30.89
N ILE A 255 -9.65 -12.28 -31.67
CA ILE A 255 -8.82 -13.37 -32.20
C ILE A 255 -7.65 -12.82 -33.03
N GLU A 256 -7.86 -11.71 -33.76
CA GLU A 256 -6.82 -11.06 -34.57
C GLU A 256 -5.64 -10.56 -33.73
N THR A 257 -5.89 -10.14 -32.48
CA THR A 257 -4.87 -9.66 -31.55
C THR A 257 -4.22 -10.81 -30.77
N LEU A 258 -4.99 -11.85 -30.42
CA LEU A 258 -4.50 -13.00 -29.67
C LEU A 258 -3.61 -13.93 -30.51
N VAL A 259 -3.91 -14.12 -31.79
CA VAL A 259 -3.13 -14.97 -32.69
C VAL A 259 -2.11 -14.11 -33.46
N PRO A 260 -0.82 -14.49 -33.54
CA PRO A 260 0.13 -13.83 -34.43
C PRO A 260 -0.39 -13.82 -35.87
N ASN A 261 -0.37 -12.68 -36.56
CA ASN A 261 -0.93 -12.52 -37.92
C ASN A 261 -2.42 -12.88 -38.05
N GLY A 262 -3.14 -12.94 -36.91
CA GLY A 262 -4.58 -13.14 -36.85
C GLY A 262 -5.09 -14.41 -37.51
N LYS A 263 -6.24 -14.32 -38.18
CA LYS A 263 -6.90 -15.46 -38.86
C LYS A 263 -6.08 -16.06 -40.00
N ALA A 264 -5.07 -15.37 -40.52
CA ALA A 264 -4.20 -15.94 -41.55
C ALA A 264 -3.40 -17.13 -41.02
N THR A 265 -2.89 -17.03 -39.79
CA THR A 265 -2.16 -18.12 -39.13
C THR A 265 -3.08 -19.28 -38.74
N LEU A 266 -4.32 -19.00 -38.32
CA LEU A 266 -5.32 -20.04 -38.04
C LEU A 266 -5.66 -20.89 -39.27
N ARG A 267 -5.80 -20.25 -40.44
CA ARG A 267 -6.09 -20.96 -41.71
C ARG A 267 -4.95 -21.84 -42.21
N GLN A 268 -3.73 -21.60 -41.75
CA GLN A 268 -2.55 -22.41 -42.11
C GLN A 268 -2.46 -23.71 -41.30
N LEU A 269 -3.21 -23.85 -40.21
CA LEU A 269 -3.16 -25.04 -39.36
C LEU A 269 -3.89 -26.22 -40.03
N PRO A 270 -3.32 -27.44 -39.97
CA PRO A 270 -4.01 -28.64 -40.43
C PRO A 270 -5.15 -28.96 -39.47
N ILE A 271 -6.37 -28.90 -40.02
CA ILE A 271 -7.63 -29.18 -39.30
C ILE A 271 -8.44 -30.34 -39.90
N LYS A 272 -8.14 -30.71 -41.15
CA LYS A 272 -8.88 -31.72 -41.90
C LYS A 272 -8.66 -33.11 -41.35
N ASP A 273 -7.46 -33.37 -40.83
CA ASP A 273 -7.11 -34.60 -40.12
C ASP A 273 -8.07 -34.89 -38.98
N TRP A 274 -8.41 -33.88 -38.17
CA TRP A 274 -9.37 -34.01 -37.08
C TRP A 274 -10.80 -34.20 -37.56
N GLN A 275 -11.19 -33.52 -38.63
CA GLN A 275 -12.53 -33.67 -39.21
C GLN A 275 -12.72 -35.06 -39.82
N GLU A 276 -11.74 -35.54 -40.60
CA GLU A 276 -11.77 -36.84 -41.27
C GLU A 276 -11.77 -37.99 -40.26
N THR A 277 -10.91 -37.94 -39.23
CA THR A 277 -10.84 -38.97 -38.18
C THR A 277 -12.14 -39.11 -37.41
N ILE A 278 -12.76 -38.00 -37.02
CA ILE A 278 -14.05 -38.02 -36.30
C ILE A 278 -15.19 -38.43 -37.25
N SER A 279 -15.19 -37.98 -38.50
CA SER A 279 -16.17 -38.44 -39.50
C SER A 279 -16.06 -39.94 -39.81
N ALA A 280 -14.86 -40.51 -39.68
CA ALA A 280 -14.61 -41.93 -39.79
C ALA A 280 -14.97 -42.72 -38.52
N GLY A 281 -15.46 -42.05 -37.46
CA GLY A 281 -15.82 -42.66 -36.18
C GLY A 281 -14.62 -43.00 -35.29
N GLY A 282 -13.44 -42.47 -35.59
CA GLY A 282 -12.23 -42.64 -34.78
C GLY A 282 -12.10 -41.58 -33.68
N ALA A 283 -11.53 -41.95 -32.54
CA ALA A 283 -11.23 -41.01 -31.46
C ALA A 283 -9.86 -40.33 -31.69
N VAL A 284 -9.82 -39.00 -31.58
CA VAL A 284 -8.57 -38.23 -31.69
C VAL A 284 -7.87 -38.19 -30.33
N ALA A 285 -6.79 -38.96 -30.19
CA ALA A 285 -5.96 -38.92 -29.00
C ALA A 285 -5.02 -37.70 -29.04
N THR A 286 -5.17 -36.79 -28.08
CA THR A 286 -4.27 -35.64 -27.88
C THR A 286 -3.61 -35.68 -26.51
N THR A 287 -2.47 -35.03 -26.37
CA THR A 287 -1.75 -34.89 -25.08
C THR A 287 -2.44 -33.95 -24.09
N SER A 288 -3.36 -33.11 -24.56
CA SER A 288 -4.09 -32.12 -23.77
C SER A 288 -5.48 -32.64 -23.41
N ARG A 289 -5.82 -32.59 -22.11
CA ARG A 289 -7.16 -32.90 -21.61
C ARG A 289 -8.20 -31.91 -22.14
N TYR A 290 -7.84 -30.62 -22.14
CA TYR A 290 -8.73 -29.54 -22.59
C TYR A 290 -9.20 -29.77 -24.02
N VAL A 291 -8.28 -30.17 -24.91
CA VAL A 291 -8.56 -30.44 -26.32
C VAL A 291 -9.35 -31.74 -26.50
N SER A 292 -8.93 -32.83 -25.86
CA SER A 292 -9.61 -34.13 -25.99
C SER A 292 -11.07 -34.09 -25.56
N ASN A 293 -11.41 -33.31 -24.52
CA ASN A 293 -12.78 -33.22 -24.02
C ASN A 293 -13.72 -32.41 -24.94
N ARG A 294 -13.17 -31.63 -25.89
CA ARG A 294 -13.93 -30.64 -26.69
C ARG A 294 -13.91 -30.90 -28.19
N ILE A 295 -12.96 -31.70 -28.68
CA ILE A 295 -12.75 -31.88 -30.11
C ILE A 295 -13.96 -32.49 -30.82
N ASP A 296 -14.57 -33.52 -30.23
CA ASP A 296 -15.73 -34.20 -30.81
C ASP A 296 -16.91 -33.24 -30.98
N ALA A 297 -17.26 -32.53 -29.90
CA ALA A 297 -18.35 -31.56 -29.91
C ALA A 297 -18.10 -30.40 -30.90
N VAL A 298 -16.86 -29.89 -31.00
CA VAL A 298 -16.50 -28.81 -31.94
C VAL A 298 -16.56 -29.28 -33.40
N VAL A 299 -16.20 -30.53 -33.69
CA VAL A 299 -16.35 -31.09 -35.04
C VAL A 299 -17.83 -31.25 -35.40
N GLU A 300 -18.64 -31.80 -34.48
CA GLU A 300 -20.08 -31.96 -34.67
C GLU A 300 -20.82 -30.63 -34.85
N SER A 301 -20.33 -29.56 -34.21
CA SER A 301 -20.88 -28.22 -34.35
C SER A 301 -20.60 -27.59 -35.73
N GLY A 302 -19.69 -28.17 -36.53
CA GLY A 302 -19.32 -27.68 -37.87
C GLY A 302 -18.57 -26.34 -37.88
N ASN A 303 -18.24 -25.76 -36.71
CA ASN A 303 -17.61 -24.44 -36.64
C ASN A 303 -16.09 -24.56 -36.84
N THR A 304 -15.66 -24.30 -38.07
CA THR A 304 -14.24 -24.38 -38.46
C THR A 304 -13.34 -23.41 -37.69
N THR A 305 -13.85 -22.26 -37.27
CA THR A 305 -13.05 -21.27 -36.53
C THR A 305 -12.74 -21.73 -35.11
N HIS A 306 -13.73 -22.30 -34.41
CA HIS A 306 -13.53 -22.91 -33.10
C HIS A 306 -12.55 -24.08 -33.19
N LEU A 307 -12.63 -24.88 -34.24
CA LEU A 307 -11.71 -25.99 -34.45
C LEU A 307 -10.27 -25.51 -34.72
N GLN A 308 -10.09 -24.44 -35.51
CA GLN A 308 -8.78 -23.80 -35.71
C GLN A 308 -8.22 -23.22 -34.41
N ILE A 309 -9.05 -22.58 -33.59
CA ILE A 309 -8.64 -22.05 -32.27
C ILE A 309 -8.24 -23.19 -31.35
N LEU A 310 -9.01 -24.28 -31.30
CA LEU A 310 -8.71 -25.45 -30.48
C LEU A 310 -7.36 -26.08 -30.89
N ARG A 311 -7.12 -26.19 -32.20
CA ARG A 311 -5.85 -26.64 -32.76
C ARG A 311 -4.70 -25.72 -32.38
N PHE A 312 -4.90 -24.41 -32.46
CA PHE A 312 -3.89 -23.43 -32.07
C PHE A 312 -3.57 -23.48 -30.57
N ILE A 313 -4.57 -23.68 -29.70
CA ILE A 313 -4.37 -23.90 -28.26
C ILE A 313 -3.49 -25.13 -28.02
N LEU A 314 -3.74 -26.25 -28.72
CA LEU A 314 -2.89 -27.44 -28.61
C LEU A 314 -1.42 -27.11 -28.93
N VAL A 315 -1.18 -26.37 -30.01
CA VAL A 315 0.18 -25.94 -30.39
C VAL A 315 0.82 -25.07 -29.31
N LEU A 316 0.08 -24.14 -28.70
CA LEU A 316 0.58 -23.30 -27.62
C LEU A 316 0.84 -24.08 -26.32
N LEU A 317 0.03 -25.10 -26.01
CA LEU A 317 0.25 -25.99 -24.86
C LEU A 317 1.52 -26.82 -25.04
N GLU A 318 1.75 -27.37 -26.23
CA GLU A 318 3.00 -28.07 -26.55
C GLU A 318 4.21 -27.15 -26.57
N PHE A 319 4.02 -25.92 -27.06
CA PHE A 319 5.02 -24.88 -26.96
C PHE A 319 5.36 -24.59 -25.51
N ALA A 320 4.38 -24.48 -24.60
CA ALA A 320 4.63 -24.27 -23.17
C ALA A 320 5.36 -25.46 -22.52
N ARG A 321 5.04 -26.69 -22.95
CA ARG A 321 5.63 -27.94 -22.43
C ARG A 321 7.06 -28.18 -22.90
N CYS A 322 7.41 -27.76 -24.12
CA CYS A 322 8.75 -27.94 -24.66
C CYS A 322 9.79 -26.99 -24.04
N LEU A 323 9.34 -25.96 -23.33
CA LEU A 323 10.19 -25.02 -22.60
C LEU A 323 10.88 -25.72 -21.43
N ARG A 324 12.18 -26.01 -21.59
CA ARG A 324 12.99 -26.63 -20.53
C ARG A 324 13.35 -25.60 -19.47
N SER A 325 13.16 -25.94 -18.20
CA SER A 325 13.73 -25.16 -17.09
C SER A 325 15.25 -25.21 -17.22
N GLY A 326 15.86 -24.09 -17.58
CA GLY A 326 17.32 -24.02 -17.69
C GLY A 326 17.96 -24.14 -16.30
N LYS A 327 19.18 -24.69 -16.24
CA LYS A 327 20.04 -24.50 -15.06
C LYS A 327 20.25 -22.98 -14.93
N ALA A 328 19.83 -22.40 -13.81
CA ALA A 328 19.88 -20.95 -13.60
C ALA A 328 21.31 -20.45 -13.83
N SER A 329 21.56 -19.85 -14.98
CA SER A 329 22.79 -19.12 -15.27
C SER A 329 22.62 -17.69 -14.77
N ALA A 330 23.67 -17.03 -14.32
CA ALA A 330 23.62 -15.64 -13.82
C ALA A 330 22.98 -14.65 -14.82
N ALA A 331 22.99 -14.97 -16.12
CA ALA A 331 22.36 -14.18 -17.19
C ALA A 331 20.86 -14.47 -17.38
N SER A 332 20.34 -15.55 -16.82
CA SER A 332 18.94 -15.99 -16.97
C SER A 332 18.25 -15.86 -15.61
N GLY A 333 17.39 -14.84 -15.47
CA GLY A 333 16.70 -14.54 -14.22
C GLY A 333 15.94 -15.75 -13.66
N ARG A 334 15.77 -15.80 -12.33
CA ARG A 334 15.12 -16.93 -11.65
C ARG A 334 13.74 -17.21 -12.23
N GLY A 335 13.52 -18.42 -12.78
CA GLY A 335 12.28 -18.81 -13.44
C GLY A 335 12.24 -18.61 -14.95
N SER A 336 13.35 -18.27 -15.59
CA SER A 336 13.47 -18.30 -17.05
C SER A 336 13.45 -19.73 -17.60
N LYS A 337 12.85 -19.90 -18.78
CA LYS A 337 12.87 -21.17 -19.50
C LYS A 337 13.62 -21.02 -20.81
N LYS A 338 14.31 -22.09 -21.23
CA LYS A 338 15.08 -22.12 -22.47
C LYS A 338 14.26 -22.73 -23.59
N LEU A 339 14.23 -22.05 -24.73
CA LEU A 339 13.62 -22.52 -25.94
C LEU A 339 14.53 -23.56 -26.64
N PRO A 340 14.01 -24.73 -27.06
CA PRO A 340 14.72 -25.66 -27.93
C PRO A 340 15.11 -25.04 -29.28
N ALA A 341 16.02 -25.71 -30.01
CA ALA A 341 16.40 -25.30 -31.35
C ALA A 341 15.19 -25.38 -32.31
N ARG A 342 15.22 -24.61 -33.42
CA ARG A 342 14.09 -24.49 -34.36
C ARG A 342 13.65 -25.87 -34.91
N ASP A 343 14.59 -26.74 -35.22
CA ASP A 343 14.29 -28.07 -35.79
C ASP A 343 13.68 -29.01 -34.74
N ASP A 344 14.16 -28.94 -33.50
CA ASP A 344 13.58 -29.69 -32.37
C ASP A 344 12.16 -29.20 -32.07
N LEU A 345 11.94 -27.88 -32.10
CA LEU A 345 10.61 -27.29 -31.94
C LEU A 345 9.65 -27.81 -33.01
N ARG A 346 10.06 -27.80 -34.28
CA ARG A 346 9.24 -28.32 -35.37
C ARG A 346 8.88 -29.79 -35.14
N ARG A 347 9.84 -30.61 -34.70
CA ARG A 347 9.61 -32.01 -34.38
C ARG A 347 8.62 -32.20 -33.24
N ILE A 348 8.81 -31.48 -32.13
CA ILE A 348 7.96 -31.60 -30.94
C ILE A 348 6.53 -31.14 -31.25
N LEU A 349 6.37 -29.96 -31.83
CA LEU A 349 5.05 -29.41 -32.15
C LEU A 349 4.31 -30.29 -33.18
N SER A 350 5.02 -30.87 -34.15
CA SER A 350 4.41 -31.79 -35.12
C SER A 350 4.15 -33.19 -34.53
N SER A 351 4.91 -33.63 -33.53
CA SER A 351 4.71 -34.93 -32.88
C SER A 351 3.42 -34.99 -32.06
N ALA A 352 2.98 -33.87 -31.49
CA ALA A 352 1.69 -33.78 -30.81
C ALA A 352 0.48 -34.00 -31.72
N THR A 353 0.71 -33.99 -33.04
CA THR A 353 -0.30 -34.29 -34.07
C THR A 353 -0.22 -35.74 -34.54
N LYS A 354 0.90 -36.43 -34.33
CA LYS A 354 1.05 -37.82 -34.75
C LYS A 354 0.40 -38.71 -33.70
N GLN A 355 -0.76 -39.27 -34.04
CA GLN A 355 -1.32 -40.43 -33.37
C GLN A 355 -0.26 -41.54 -33.30
N ASP A 356 -0.27 -42.28 -32.20
CA ASP A 356 0.54 -43.47 -31.97
C ASP A 356 0.02 -44.61 -32.87
N SER A 357 0.21 -44.47 -34.18
CA SER A 357 0.00 -45.55 -35.12
C SER A 357 1.25 -46.41 -35.10
N THR A 358 1.17 -47.58 -34.47
CA THR A 358 2.13 -48.70 -34.54
C THR A 358 2.26 -49.29 -35.95
N SER A 359 2.12 -48.49 -37.00
CA SER A 359 2.39 -48.88 -38.39
C SER A 359 3.71 -48.25 -38.81
N ALA A 360 4.76 -49.06 -38.67
CA ALA A 360 6.08 -48.83 -39.23
C ALA A 360 6.01 -48.91 -40.77
N GLU A 361 5.36 -47.96 -41.44
CA GLU A 361 5.45 -47.78 -42.88
C GLU A 361 5.60 -46.29 -43.20
N GLY A 362 6.76 -45.96 -43.75
CA GLY A 362 7.15 -44.61 -44.10
C GLY A 362 6.28 -44.08 -45.24
N ASN A 363 5.21 -43.37 -44.91
CA ASN A 363 4.55 -42.47 -45.84
C ASN A 363 4.74 -41.03 -45.35
N ASN A 364 5.58 -40.28 -46.08
CA ASN A 364 5.84 -38.86 -45.88
C ASN A 364 4.58 -38.04 -46.24
N ASN A 365 3.52 -38.13 -45.44
CA ASN A 365 2.43 -37.16 -45.52
C ASN A 365 2.87 -35.87 -44.82
N SER A 366 3.42 -34.97 -45.62
CA SER A 366 3.77 -33.59 -45.27
C SER A 366 2.56 -32.73 -44.84
N SER A 367 1.34 -33.25 -44.94
CA SER A 367 0.08 -32.59 -44.59
C SER A 367 -0.18 -32.40 -43.09
N ASN A 368 0.46 -33.19 -42.22
CA ASN A 368 0.23 -33.14 -40.77
C ASN A 368 1.33 -32.39 -40.00
N THR A 369 2.27 -31.77 -40.71
CA THR A 369 3.33 -30.98 -40.08
C THR A 369 2.91 -29.53 -39.95
N ILE A 370 3.21 -28.92 -38.79
CA ILE A 370 2.90 -27.49 -38.58
C ILE A 370 3.79 -26.66 -39.51
N PRO A 371 3.22 -25.72 -40.29
CA PRO A 371 4.02 -24.90 -41.20
C PRO A 371 5.04 -24.02 -40.48
N ASP A 372 6.26 -23.93 -41.04
CA ASP A 372 7.35 -23.07 -40.55
C ASP A 372 6.92 -21.61 -40.28
N PRO A 373 6.10 -20.95 -41.12
CA PRO A 373 5.64 -19.58 -40.86
C PRO A 373 4.86 -19.44 -39.55
N VAL A 374 4.10 -20.46 -39.16
CA VAL A 374 3.34 -20.48 -37.90
C VAL A 374 4.29 -20.56 -36.71
N ILE A 375 5.32 -21.42 -36.81
CA ILE A 375 6.33 -21.59 -35.77
C ILE A 375 7.11 -20.28 -35.56
N ASP A 376 7.53 -19.64 -36.66
CA ASP A 376 8.30 -18.41 -36.58
C ASP A 376 7.44 -17.24 -36.06
N ALA A 377 6.14 -17.21 -36.37
CA ALA A 377 5.21 -16.23 -35.82
C ALA A 377 4.98 -16.41 -34.31
N ILE A 378 4.85 -17.65 -33.82
CA ILE A 378 4.77 -17.97 -32.39
C ILE A 378 6.05 -17.56 -31.67
N ARG A 379 7.23 -17.90 -32.22
CA ARG A 379 8.53 -17.53 -31.64
C ARG A 379 8.69 -16.02 -31.56
N ARG A 380 8.31 -15.28 -32.60
CA ARG A 380 8.42 -13.82 -32.62
C ARG A 380 7.53 -13.14 -31.57
N LYS A 381 6.34 -13.70 -31.30
CA LYS A 381 5.40 -13.14 -30.32
C LYS A 381 5.73 -13.50 -28.87
N PHE A 382 6.05 -14.77 -28.61
CA PHE A 382 6.20 -15.29 -27.24
C PHE A 382 7.65 -15.49 -26.79
N ALA A 383 8.62 -15.38 -27.70
CA ALA A 383 10.04 -15.49 -27.40
C ALA A 383 10.85 -14.37 -28.11
N PRO A 384 10.58 -13.09 -27.80
CA PRO A 384 11.23 -11.97 -28.46
C PRO A 384 12.76 -11.97 -28.29
N GLN A 385 13.26 -12.54 -27.19
CA GLN A 385 14.70 -12.68 -26.89
C GLN A 385 15.34 -13.95 -27.52
N GLY A 386 14.57 -14.68 -28.35
CA GLY A 386 15.04 -15.79 -29.18
C GLY A 386 15.27 -17.10 -28.44
N SER A 387 16.23 -17.15 -27.51
CA SER A 387 16.67 -18.42 -26.88
C SER A 387 16.12 -18.64 -25.46
N TYR A 388 15.77 -17.56 -24.76
CA TYR A 388 15.27 -17.61 -23.39
C TYR A 388 13.95 -16.86 -23.29
N LEU A 389 13.02 -17.41 -22.52
CA LEU A 389 11.77 -16.76 -22.16
C LEU A 389 11.85 -16.31 -20.70
N SER A 390 11.54 -15.04 -20.47
CA SER A 390 11.40 -14.49 -19.13
C SER A 390 10.12 -14.99 -18.48
N LYS A 391 10.00 -14.82 -17.15
CA LYS A 391 8.76 -15.12 -16.43
C LYS A 391 7.56 -14.34 -17.01
N ASN A 392 7.79 -13.11 -17.48
CA ASN A 392 6.77 -12.27 -18.09
C ASN A 392 6.31 -12.87 -19.42
N ASP A 393 7.24 -13.32 -20.27
CA ASP A 393 6.89 -13.95 -21.56
C ASP A 393 6.07 -15.24 -21.36
N ILE A 394 6.43 -16.04 -20.35
CA ILE A 394 5.69 -17.26 -19.98
C ILE A 394 4.29 -16.90 -19.46
N THR A 395 4.18 -15.84 -18.65
CA THR A 395 2.89 -15.35 -18.15
C THR A 395 2.00 -14.86 -19.30
N LEU A 396 2.58 -14.14 -20.27
CA LEU A 396 1.89 -13.71 -21.49
C LEU A 396 1.41 -14.90 -22.32
N LEU A 397 2.23 -15.95 -22.47
CA LEU A 397 1.84 -17.18 -23.15
C LEU A 397 0.64 -17.85 -22.46
N HIS A 398 0.72 -18.08 -21.14
CA HIS A 398 -0.35 -18.73 -20.38
C HIS A 398 -1.65 -17.90 -20.39
N THR A 399 -1.56 -16.59 -20.21
CA THR A 399 -2.73 -15.69 -20.22
C THR A 399 -3.33 -15.58 -21.62
N THR A 400 -2.53 -15.67 -22.70
CA THR A 400 -3.06 -15.77 -24.07
C THR A 400 -3.81 -17.07 -24.31
N ILE A 401 -3.31 -18.21 -23.80
CA ILE A 401 -4.03 -19.50 -23.86
C ILE A 401 -5.37 -19.39 -23.11
N CYS A 402 -5.37 -18.79 -21.92
CA CYS A 402 -6.59 -18.56 -21.15
C CYS A 402 -7.57 -17.64 -21.91
N ALA A 403 -7.10 -16.57 -22.55
CA ALA A 403 -7.95 -15.68 -23.33
C ALA A 403 -8.55 -16.39 -24.56
N LEU A 404 -7.78 -17.21 -25.27
CA LEU A 404 -8.28 -18.01 -26.40
C LEU A 404 -9.34 -19.02 -25.96
N SER A 405 -9.19 -19.61 -24.78
CA SER A 405 -10.15 -20.57 -24.24
C SER A 405 -11.54 -19.98 -23.94
N LEU A 406 -11.65 -18.66 -23.77
CA LEU A 406 -12.94 -17.98 -23.57
C LEU A 406 -13.79 -17.97 -24.85
N HIS A 407 -13.15 -18.00 -26.01
CA HIS A 407 -13.84 -18.06 -27.31
C HIS A 407 -14.44 -19.44 -27.59
N LEU A 408 -14.05 -20.46 -26.84
CA LEU A 408 -14.51 -21.83 -27.02
C LEU A 408 -15.56 -22.18 -25.96
N PRO A 409 -16.85 -22.29 -26.34
CA PRO A 409 -17.87 -22.74 -25.39
C PRO A 409 -17.66 -24.22 -25.01
N PRO A 410 -18.06 -24.64 -23.80
CA PRO A 410 -17.93 -26.03 -23.35
C PRO A 410 -18.76 -27.02 -24.18
N GLN A 411 -19.89 -26.55 -24.73
CA GLN A 411 -20.73 -27.26 -25.69
C GLN A 411 -20.96 -26.29 -26.85
N PRO A 412 -20.23 -26.42 -27.95
CA PRO A 412 -20.46 -25.60 -29.14
C PRO A 412 -21.75 -26.02 -29.84
N THR A 413 -22.63 -25.06 -30.11
CA THR A 413 -23.78 -25.25 -30.99
C THR A 413 -23.40 -25.09 -32.46
N GLN A 414 -24.20 -25.68 -33.35
CA GLN A 414 -24.20 -25.32 -34.75
C GLN A 414 -24.58 -23.84 -34.93
N ASP A 415 -23.83 -23.14 -35.78
CA ASP A 415 -24.02 -21.71 -36.06
C ASP A 415 -25.47 -21.43 -36.51
N GLY A 416 -26.16 -20.53 -35.82
CA GLY A 416 -27.53 -20.09 -36.16
C GLY A 416 -28.68 -20.71 -35.36
N VAL A 417 -28.42 -21.68 -34.47
CA VAL A 417 -29.45 -22.23 -33.57
C VAL A 417 -29.26 -21.70 -32.14
N PRO A 418 -30.09 -20.76 -31.66
CA PRO A 418 -30.06 -20.34 -30.27
C PRO A 418 -30.59 -21.50 -29.40
N THR A 419 -29.69 -22.30 -28.84
CA THR A 419 -30.10 -23.24 -27.78
C THR A 419 -30.06 -22.53 -26.43
N ALA A 420 -31.03 -22.83 -25.57
CA ALA A 420 -31.11 -22.29 -24.21
C ALA A 420 -29.90 -22.67 -23.33
N HIS A 421 -29.09 -23.66 -23.75
CA HIS A 421 -28.08 -24.30 -22.91
C HIS A 421 -26.69 -24.48 -23.56
N GLY A 422 -26.48 -24.13 -24.85
CA GLY A 422 -25.33 -24.61 -25.62
C GLY A 422 -24.46 -23.54 -26.29
N GLY A 423 -24.25 -22.38 -25.69
CA GLY A 423 -23.34 -21.37 -26.27
C GLY A 423 -22.83 -20.35 -25.27
N ASN A 424 -21.79 -19.62 -25.66
CA ASN A 424 -21.48 -18.34 -25.02
C ASN A 424 -22.72 -17.45 -25.17
N THR A 425 -23.21 -16.87 -24.07
CA THR A 425 -24.39 -16.00 -24.18
C THR A 425 -23.96 -14.72 -24.88
N PRO A 426 -24.88 -13.98 -25.53
CA PRO A 426 -24.52 -12.72 -26.19
C PRO A 426 -23.83 -11.70 -25.26
N ASN A 427 -23.98 -11.87 -23.95
CA ASN A 427 -23.48 -10.95 -22.93
C ASN A 427 -22.35 -11.56 -22.08
N GLU A 428 -21.99 -12.84 -22.26
CA GLU A 428 -20.98 -13.51 -21.45
C GLU A 428 -20.21 -14.60 -22.23
N LEU A 429 -18.88 -14.58 -22.12
CA LEU A 429 -18.05 -15.73 -22.49
C LEU A 429 -17.69 -16.51 -21.24
N ALA A 430 -17.67 -17.83 -21.30
CA ALA A 430 -17.33 -18.64 -20.15
C ALA A 430 -16.48 -19.85 -20.52
N THR A 431 -15.51 -20.18 -19.66
CA THR A 431 -14.65 -21.36 -19.81
C THR A 431 -14.36 -22.02 -18.47
N ASP A 432 -14.01 -23.31 -18.50
CA ASP A 432 -13.60 -24.07 -17.33
C ASP A 432 -12.06 -24.07 -17.22
N PRO A 433 -11.48 -23.46 -16.17
CA PRO A 433 -10.03 -23.45 -15.95
C PRO A 433 -9.44 -24.81 -15.56
N ALA A 434 -10.23 -25.81 -15.15
CA ALA A 434 -9.72 -27.06 -14.57
C ALA A 434 -8.85 -27.87 -15.53
N ASP A 435 -9.30 -28.07 -16.78
CA ASP A 435 -8.54 -28.82 -17.78
C ASP A 435 -7.23 -28.10 -18.15
N LEU A 436 -7.29 -26.76 -18.30
CA LEU A 436 -6.13 -25.94 -18.61
C LEU A 436 -5.10 -25.92 -17.48
N ARG A 437 -5.56 -25.99 -16.22
CA ARG A 437 -4.69 -26.06 -15.04
C ARG A 437 -3.80 -27.29 -15.13
N ASP A 438 -4.41 -28.43 -15.44
CA ASP A 438 -3.71 -29.72 -15.51
C ASP A 438 -2.78 -29.75 -16.72
N ASP A 439 -3.22 -29.23 -17.87
CA ASP A 439 -2.42 -29.19 -19.10
C ASP A 439 -1.20 -28.25 -19.00
N LEU A 440 -1.36 -27.10 -18.33
CA LEU A 440 -0.28 -26.13 -18.08
C LEU A 440 0.56 -26.48 -16.84
N GLN A 441 0.18 -27.51 -16.09
CA GLN A 441 0.82 -27.92 -14.83
C GLN A 441 0.92 -26.76 -13.82
N LEU A 442 -0.17 -26.00 -13.68
CA LEU A 442 -0.25 -24.85 -12.77
C LEU A 442 -1.00 -25.21 -11.50
N GLU A 443 -0.72 -24.45 -10.44
CA GLU A 443 -1.56 -24.50 -9.24
C GLU A 443 -2.91 -23.84 -9.51
N ASN A 444 -3.96 -24.34 -8.86
CA ASN A 444 -5.32 -23.81 -8.99
C ASN A 444 -5.39 -22.29 -8.70
N ILE A 445 -4.68 -21.81 -7.69
CA ILE A 445 -4.64 -20.38 -7.35
C ILE A 445 -4.07 -19.56 -8.50
N THR A 446 -3.00 -20.05 -9.13
CA THR A 446 -2.30 -19.35 -10.22
C THR A 446 -3.16 -19.24 -11.47
N ILE A 447 -3.83 -20.32 -11.88
CA ILE A 447 -4.67 -20.25 -13.09
C ILE A 447 -5.90 -19.35 -12.89
N LEU A 448 -6.51 -19.40 -11.69
CA LEU A 448 -7.62 -18.51 -11.36
C LEU A 448 -7.18 -17.05 -11.31
N GLN A 449 -5.95 -16.79 -10.86
CA GLN A 449 -5.35 -15.46 -10.90
C GLN A 449 -5.18 -14.96 -12.35
N TYR A 450 -4.73 -15.80 -13.28
CA TYR A 450 -4.64 -15.41 -14.69
C TYR A 450 -6.00 -15.03 -15.29
N PHE A 451 -7.05 -15.80 -15.00
CA PHE A 451 -8.41 -15.42 -15.44
C PHE A 451 -8.89 -14.11 -14.82
N ARG A 452 -8.60 -13.85 -13.53
CA ARG A 452 -8.90 -12.56 -12.90
C ARG A 452 -8.14 -11.42 -13.54
N GLU A 453 -6.87 -11.61 -13.88
CA GLU A 453 -6.05 -10.61 -14.57
C GLU A 453 -6.53 -10.30 -15.98
N LEU A 454 -7.18 -11.26 -16.65
CA LEU A 454 -7.93 -11.04 -17.90
C LEU A 454 -9.28 -10.34 -17.68
N GLY A 455 -9.61 -9.94 -16.46
CA GLY A 455 -10.89 -9.31 -16.13
C GLY A 455 -12.07 -10.29 -16.07
N CYS A 456 -11.80 -11.60 -16.00
CA CYS A 456 -12.85 -12.60 -15.80
C CYS A 456 -13.26 -12.67 -14.32
N ARG A 457 -14.56 -12.83 -14.08
CA ARG A 457 -15.09 -13.22 -12.77
C ARG A 457 -15.05 -14.74 -12.64
N VAL A 458 -14.57 -15.22 -11.51
CA VAL A 458 -14.47 -16.66 -11.23
C VAL A 458 -15.54 -17.03 -10.22
N ASP A 459 -16.59 -17.70 -10.69
CA ASP A 459 -17.76 -18.06 -9.89
C ASP A 459 -18.01 -19.58 -9.89
N LYS A 460 -18.90 -20.05 -9.01
CA LYS A 460 -19.41 -21.43 -9.06
C LYS A 460 -20.38 -21.58 -10.25
N PRO A 461 -20.51 -22.78 -10.84
CA PRO A 461 -21.55 -23.05 -11.84
C PRO A 461 -22.94 -22.73 -11.28
N ARG A 462 -23.79 -22.10 -12.10
CA ARG A 462 -25.21 -21.84 -11.75
C ARG A 462 -26.02 -23.12 -11.93
N GLU A 463 -27.09 -23.29 -11.16
CA GLU A 463 -27.97 -24.48 -11.25
C GLU A 463 -28.58 -24.65 -12.64
N THR A 464 -28.93 -23.54 -13.30
CA THR A 464 -29.41 -23.49 -14.69
C THR A 464 -28.38 -23.94 -15.74
N GLU A 465 -27.11 -24.03 -15.35
CA GLU A 465 -25.99 -24.36 -16.25
C GLU A 465 -25.34 -25.71 -15.90
N PHE A 466 -25.90 -26.49 -14.97
CA PHE A 466 -25.32 -27.78 -14.59
C PHE A 466 -25.22 -28.74 -15.78
N ALA A 467 -26.24 -28.78 -16.64
CA ALA A 467 -26.20 -29.56 -17.87
C ALA A 467 -25.10 -29.09 -18.84
N LYS A 468 -24.93 -27.77 -18.99
CA LYS A 468 -23.91 -27.15 -19.87
C LYS A 468 -22.49 -27.50 -19.46
N TRP A 469 -22.24 -27.56 -18.15
CA TRP A 469 -20.92 -27.86 -17.58
C TRP A 469 -20.76 -29.33 -17.20
N GLY A 470 -21.73 -30.21 -17.50
CA GLY A 470 -21.69 -31.62 -17.10
C GLY A 470 -21.54 -31.83 -15.59
N VAL A 471 -22.20 -31.01 -14.78
CA VAL A 471 -22.20 -31.08 -13.31
C VAL A 471 -23.37 -31.95 -12.87
N ARG A 472 -23.09 -33.04 -12.15
CA ARG A 472 -24.11 -34.03 -11.77
C ARG A 472 -24.88 -33.66 -10.50
N GLY A 473 -24.38 -32.71 -9.70
CA GLY A 473 -25.08 -32.27 -8.48
C GLY A 473 -24.43 -31.08 -7.77
N LYS A 474 -25.11 -30.59 -6.73
CA LYS A 474 -24.71 -29.39 -5.95
C LYS A 474 -23.36 -29.54 -5.25
N ALA A 475 -22.98 -30.76 -4.86
CA ALA A 475 -21.68 -31.05 -4.25
C ALA A 475 -20.52 -30.84 -5.23
N GLU A 476 -20.66 -31.29 -6.48
CA GLU A 476 -19.66 -31.10 -7.54
C GLU A 476 -19.61 -29.62 -7.99
N ALA A 477 -20.74 -28.94 -7.99
CA ALA A 477 -20.80 -27.50 -8.26
C ALA A 477 -20.01 -26.67 -7.23
N ALA A 478 -19.89 -27.14 -5.98
CA ALA A 478 -19.18 -26.40 -4.94
C ALA A 478 -17.65 -26.37 -5.17
N THR A 479 -17.10 -27.41 -5.81
CA THR A 479 -15.66 -27.54 -6.08
C THR A 479 -15.27 -26.98 -7.44
N ARG A 480 -16.14 -27.06 -8.46
CA ARG A 480 -15.90 -26.45 -9.77
C ARG A 480 -15.88 -24.93 -9.73
N ARG A 481 -15.13 -24.35 -10.66
CA ARG A 481 -15.04 -22.91 -10.89
C ARG A 481 -15.22 -22.66 -12.38
N VAL A 482 -15.91 -21.57 -12.73
CA VAL A 482 -16.11 -21.15 -14.10
C VAL A 482 -15.60 -19.72 -14.21
N ALA A 483 -14.71 -19.47 -15.16
CA ALA A 483 -14.23 -18.13 -15.47
C ALA A 483 -15.17 -17.50 -16.51
N ARG A 484 -15.69 -16.31 -16.20
CA ARG A 484 -16.66 -15.58 -17.03
C ARG A 484 -16.15 -14.20 -17.39
N LEU A 485 -16.15 -13.89 -18.67
CA LEU A 485 -15.86 -12.56 -19.18
C LEU A 485 -17.18 -11.84 -19.50
N LYS A 486 -17.40 -10.69 -18.86
CA LYS A 486 -18.59 -9.84 -19.03
C LYS A 486 -18.16 -8.38 -19.14
N ILE A 487 -18.88 -7.61 -19.96
CA ILE A 487 -18.71 -6.16 -20.09
C ILE A 487 -19.61 -5.44 -19.07
N PRO A 488 -19.14 -4.37 -18.39
CA PRO A 488 -17.80 -3.79 -18.46
C PRO A 488 -16.73 -4.69 -17.81
N VAL A 489 -15.54 -4.72 -18.41
CA VAL A 489 -14.42 -5.53 -17.92
C VAL A 489 -13.87 -4.90 -16.64
N VAL A 490 -13.77 -5.71 -15.57
CA VAL A 490 -13.27 -5.24 -14.27
C VAL A 490 -11.94 -5.92 -13.98
N PHE A 491 -10.86 -5.15 -14.00
CA PHE A 491 -9.54 -5.66 -13.63
C PHE A 491 -9.34 -5.64 -12.11
N PRO A 492 -8.58 -6.59 -11.56
CA PRO A 492 -8.19 -6.56 -10.16
C PRO A 492 -7.42 -5.26 -9.91
N LYS A 493 -7.92 -4.48 -8.95
CA LYS A 493 -7.21 -3.31 -8.44
C LYS A 493 -5.86 -3.80 -7.94
N VAL A 494 -4.80 -3.08 -8.30
CA VAL A 494 -3.46 -3.37 -7.78
C VAL A 494 -3.50 -3.15 -6.28
N SER A 495 -3.62 -4.24 -5.53
CA SER A 495 -3.48 -4.21 -4.08
C SER A 495 -2.06 -3.70 -3.82
N ARG A 496 -1.95 -2.56 -3.13
CA ARG A 496 -0.68 -2.08 -2.58
C ARG A 496 -0.29 -3.05 -1.46
N GLY A 497 0.32 -4.16 -1.85
CA GLY A 497 1.00 -5.12 -0.97
C GLY A 497 0.29 -5.41 0.35
N GLY A 498 -0.86 -6.09 0.31
CA GLY A 498 -1.39 -6.75 1.50
C GLY A 498 -0.39 -7.81 1.98
N GLY A 499 0.24 -7.56 3.13
CA GLY A 499 1.16 -8.50 3.76
C GLY A 499 0.50 -9.87 3.93
N ALA A 500 1.26 -10.93 3.64
CA ALA A 500 0.81 -12.30 3.83
C ALA A 500 0.35 -12.48 5.29
N ARG A 501 -0.95 -12.72 5.49
CA ARG A 501 -1.46 -13.27 6.73
C ARG A 501 -0.79 -14.63 6.91
N ARG A 502 0.07 -14.74 7.93
CA ARG A 502 0.60 -16.00 8.44
C ARG A 502 -0.09 -16.30 9.75
#